data_AF-A0AA36MD57-F1
#
_entry.id   AF-A0AA36MD57-F1
#
_cell.length_a   1.000
_cell.length_b   1.000
_cell.length_c   1.000
_cell.angle_alpha   90.00
_cell.angle_beta   90.00
_cell.angle_gamma   90.00
#
_symmetry.space_group_name_H-M   'P 1'
#
loop_
_entity.id
_entity.type
_entity.pdbx_description
1 polymer ?
#
loop_
_entity_poly.entity_id
_entity_poly.type
_entity_poly.pdbx_seq_one_letter_code
_entity_poly.pdbx_strand_id
1 'polypeptide(L)'
;MITLLQKFAPDKSRQTARGNGTANIMLIGNSVAQRAYPLLHDILKGRYRTFRLFARSACPALSNWCPTFSEAMRKVVRHENPHILLSIHHSLINHFVDPIKNLETDLVYNQYQSNVDFISNYTKYIVIDMPYYKYRNFNTGALVRRLKLGLFLGDDLMVTWQQYMDQTQHHRKRISSIVCSKCIINDVSKL
;
A
#
# COMPACT_ATOMS: atom_id res chain seq x y z
N MET A 1 -18.45 -27.39 -1.80
CA MET A 1 -17.32 -26.77 -2.53
C MET A 1 -16.75 -25.61 -1.70
N ILE A 2 -16.17 -25.92 -0.53
CA ILE A 2 -15.54 -24.95 0.37
C ILE A 2 -14.31 -25.64 0.94
N THR A 3 -13.22 -25.66 0.17
CA THR A 3 -11.94 -26.20 0.65
C THR A 3 -10.80 -25.43 -0.01
N LEU A 4 -10.58 -24.19 0.40
CA LEU A 4 -9.41 -23.40 -0.05
C LEU A 4 -9.03 -22.24 0.89
N LEU A 5 -9.11 -22.43 2.22
CA LEU A 5 -8.74 -21.36 3.17
C LEU A 5 -7.89 -21.78 4.38
N GLN A 6 -7.21 -22.93 4.36
CA GLN A 6 -6.40 -23.35 5.52
C GLN A 6 -5.03 -23.96 5.19
N LYS A 7 -4.22 -23.31 4.36
CA LYS A 7 -2.78 -23.64 4.25
C LYS A 7 -1.89 -22.43 3.98
N PHE A 8 -1.93 -21.38 4.83
CA PHE A 8 -0.89 -20.34 4.83
C PHE A 8 -0.67 -19.73 6.23
N ALA A 9 0.23 -20.35 6.99
CA ALA A 9 1.03 -19.66 8.01
C ALA A 9 2.40 -20.35 8.08
N PRO A 10 3.46 -19.68 7.62
CA PRO A 10 4.29 -18.92 8.54
C PRO A 10 4.48 -17.47 8.09
N ASP A 11 4.58 -16.55 9.07
CA ASP A 11 4.81 -15.11 8.93
C ASP A 11 4.26 -14.46 7.64
N LYS A 12 2.96 -14.12 7.63
CA LYS A 12 2.22 -13.54 6.49
C LYS A 12 2.85 -12.27 5.90
N SER A 13 3.85 -11.69 6.58
CA SER A 13 4.57 -10.48 6.17
C SER A 13 5.57 -10.68 5.03
N ARG A 14 5.96 -11.93 4.72
CA ARG A 14 7.01 -12.28 3.74
C ARG A 14 6.59 -13.48 2.89
N GLN A 15 5.83 -13.23 1.83
CA GLN A 15 5.34 -14.27 0.92
C GLN A 15 6.00 -14.13 -0.45
N THR A 16 6.31 -15.23 -1.12
CA THR A 16 6.84 -15.22 -2.49
C THR A 16 6.07 -16.24 -3.32
N ALA A 17 5.41 -15.77 -4.38
CA ALA A 17 4.78 -16.61 -5.38
C ALA A 17 5.65 -16.70 -6.64
N ARG A 18 5.51 -17.79 -7.40
CA ARG A 18 6.15 -17.99 -8.71
C ARG A 18 5.09 -18.16 -9.78
N GLY A 19 5.38 -17.71 -10.99
CA GLY A 19 4.49 -17.82 -12.14
C GLY A 19 5.25 -18.07 -13.43
N ASN A 20 4.55 -17.96 -14.57
CA ASN A 20 5.07 -18.29 -15.90
C ASN A 20 5.52 -17.04 -16.69
N GLY A 21 5.54 -15.87 -16.05
CA GLY A 21 6.01 -14.64 -16.67
C GLY A 21 7.52 -14.42 -16.51
N THR A 22 8.01 -13.27 -16.98
CA THR A 22 9.43 -12.87 -16.89
C THR A 22 9.68 -11.77 -15.86
N ALA A 23 8.63 -11.11 -15.36
CA ALA A 23 8.75 -9.97 -14.45
C ALA A 23 9.00 -10.40 -12.99
N ASN A 24 9.98 -9.79 -12.32
CA ASN A 24 10.07 -9.83 -10.86
C ASN A 24 9.24 -8.67 -10.29
N ILE A 25 8.22 -8.98 -9.51
CA ILE A 25 7.33 -8.00 -8.89
C ILE A 25 7.50 -8.06 -7.38
N MET A 26 7.64 -6.89 -6.75
CA MET A 26 7.70 -6.77 -5.30
C MET A 26 6.61 -5.83 -4.81
N LEU A 27 5.79 -6.27 -3.86
CA LEU A 27 4.82 -5.46 -3.15
C LEU A 27 5.36 -5.11 -1.76
N ILE A 28 5.58 -3.82 -1.52
CA ILE A 28 5.92 -3.28 -0.20
C ILE A 28 4.74 -2.54 0.40
N GLY A 29 4.64 -2.56 1.74
CA GLY A 29 3.59 -1.79 2.41
C GLY A 29 3.34 -2.18 3.85
N ASN A 30 2.12 -1.91 4.30
CA ASN A 30 1.63 -2.27 5.63
C ASN A 30 0.47 -3.29 5.56
N SER A 31 -0.41 -3.29 6.55
CA SER A 31 -1.58 -4.18 6.58
C SER A 31 -2.54 -3.99 5.38
N VAL A 32 -2.45 -2.87 4.65
CA VAL A 32 -3.18 -2.68 3.39
C VAL A 32 -2.56 -3.52 2.27
N ALA A 33 -1.23 -3.45 2.07
CA ALA A 33 -0.52 -4.32 1.11
C ALA A 33 -0.74 -5.81 1.40
N GLN A 34 -0.71 -6.22 2.68
CA GLN A 34 -0.97 -7.62 3.05
C GLN A 34 -2.36 -8.09 2.61
N ARG A 35 -3.38 -7.21 2.67
CA ARG A 35 -4.74 -7.52 2.20
C ARG A 35 -4.86 -7.45 0.68
N ALA A 36 -4.12 -6.56 0.02
CA ALA A 36 -4.12 -6.43 -1.43
C ALA A 36 -3.38 -7.58 -2.14
N TYR A 37 -2.38 -8.19 -1.49
CA TYR A 37 -1.54 -9.24 -2.09
C TYR A 37 -2.31 -10.37 -2.78
N PRO A 38 -3.28 -11.08 -2.15
CA PRO A 38 -4.03 -12.14 -2.82
C PRO A 38 -4.84 -11.62 -4.02
N LEU A 39 -5.45 -10.44 -3.90
CA LEU A 39 -6.20 -9.84 -5.01
C LEU A 39 -5.30 -9.53 -6.21
N LEU A 40 -4.13 -8.93 -5.96
CA LEU A 40 -3.16 -8.63 -7.01
C LEU A 40 -2.59 -9.91 -7.62
N HIS A 41 -2.33 -10.92 -6.80
CA HIS A 41 -1.89 -12.23 -7.27
C HIS A 41 -2.89 -12.83 -8.27
N ASP A 42 -4.19 -12.74 -7.95
CA ASP A 42 -5.28 -13.23 -8.79
C ASP A 42 -5.46 -12.39 -10.07
N ILE A 43 -5.34 -11.07 -9.99
CA ILE A 43 -5.40 -10.16 -11.16
C ILE A 43 -4.23 -10.42 -12.12
N LEU A 44 -3.04 -10.64 -11.57
CA LEU A 44 -1.85 -10.91 -12.37
C LEU A 44 -1.91 -12.29 -13.04
N LYS A 45 -2.70 -13.24 -12.51
CA LYS A 45 -2.90 -14.58 -13.07
C LYS A 45 -1.57 -15.30 -13.41
N GLY A 46 -0.59 -15.20 -12.52
CA GLY A 46 0.73 -15.82 -12.71
C GLY A 46 1.59 -15.20 -13.83
N ARG A 47 1.22 -14.03 -14.39
CA ARG A 47 1.99 -13.30 -15.41
C ARG A 47 3.21 -12.54 -14.83
N TYR A 48 3.95 -13.23 -13.97
CA TYR A 48 5.20 -12.77 -13.36
C TYR A 48 6.12 -13.98 -13.16
N ARG A 49 7.42 -13.75 -13.08
CA ARG A 49 8.40 -14.76 -12.67
C ARG A 49 8.33 -14.97 -11.16
N THR A 50 8.40 -13.87 -10.42
CA THR A 50 8.26 -13.85 -8.96
C THR A 50 7.33 -12.72 -8.54
N PHE A 51 6.50 -12.97 -7.52
CA PHE A 51 5.71 -11.93 -6.86
C PHE A 51 5.90 -12.01 -5.35
N ARG A 52 6.70 -11.09 -4.82
CA ARG A 52 7.10 -11.06 -3.41
C ARG A 52 6.36 -9.99 -2.62
N LEU A 53 5.76 -10.36 -1.51
CA LEU A 53 5.25 -9.45 -0.48
C LEU A 53 6.34 -9.16 0.55
N PHE A 54 6.55 -7.89 0.88
CA PHE A 54 7.35 -7.44 2.01
C PHE A 54 6.61 -6.34 2.76
N ALA A 55 5.81 -6.70 3.75
CA ALA A 55 4.93 -5.75 4.41
C ALA A 55 4.82 -5.98 5.91
N ARG A 56 4.83 -4.90 6.70
CA ARG A 56 4.68 -4.95 8.17
C ARG A 56 3.51 -4.06 8.59
N SER A 57 2.57 -4.65 9.35
CA SER A 57 1.45 -3.91 9.92
C SER A 57 1.91 -2.65 10.66
N ALA A 58 1.16 -1.56 10.50
CA ALA A 58 1.46 -0.24 11.06
C ALA A 58 2.77 0.43 10.58
N CYS A 59 3.51 -0.14 9.63
CA CYS A 59 4.75 0.44 9.10
C CYS A 59 4.57 0.88 7.64
N PRO A 60 4.36 2.19 7.36
CA PRO A 60 4.27 2.71 6.00
C PRO A 60 5.61 2.54 5.27
N ALA A 61 5.61 1.94 4.09
CA ALA A 61 6.86 1.48 3.47
C ALA A 61 7.73 2.58 2.88
N LEU A 62 7.16 3.75 2.55
CA LEU A 62 7.95 4.90 2.10
C LEU A 62 8.44 5.79 3.25
N SER A 63 7.99 5.58 4.49
CA SER A 63 8.48 6.34 5.65
C SER A 63 9.59 5.62 6.40
N ASN A 64 10.31 6.37 7.21
CA ASN A 64 11.28 5.83 8.18
C ASN A 64 10.67 5.68 9.58
N TRP A 65 9.34 5.69 9.69
CA TRP A 65 8.62 5.56 10.97
C TRP A 65 8.91 4.23 11.68
N CYS A 66 9.26 3.19 10.92
CA CYS A 66 9.71 1.91 11.44
C CYS A 66 11.15 1.64 10.97
N PRO A 67 12.19 2.19 11.64
CA PRO A 67 13.57 2.17 11.14
C PRO A 67 14.08 0.78 10.77
N THR A 68 13.86 -0.22 11.64
CA THR A 68 14.26 -1.62 11.38
C THR A 68 13.56 -2.20 10.16
N PHE A 69 12.29 -1.84 9.93
CA PHE A 69 11.56 -2.30 8.74
C PHE A 69 12.06 -1.60 7.49
N SER A 70 12.28 -0.28 7.53
CA SER A 70 12.79 0.50 6.40
C SER A 70 14.20 0.03 6.00
N GLU A 71 15.08 -0.24 6.97
CA GLU A 71 16.41 -0.80 6.70
C GLU A 71 16.33 -2.20 6.07
N ALA A 72 15.49 -3.08 6.62
CA ALA A 72 15.28 -4.41 6.07
C ALA A 72 14.67 -4.36 4.66
N MET A 73 13.71 -3.46 4.41
CA MET A 73 13.13 -3.23 3.09
C MET A 73 14.21 -2.83 2.09
N ARG A 74 15.09 -1.88 2.45
CA ARG A 74 16.19 -1.45 1.57
C ARG A 74 17.11 -2.61 1.20
N LYS A 75 17.46 -3.47 2.17
CA LYS A 75 18.27 -4.67 1.93
C LYS A 75 17.57 -5.64 0.96
N VAL A 76 16.28 -5.88 1.13
CA VAL A 76 15.51 -6.78 0.26
C VAL A 76 15.34 -6.20 -1.14
N VAL A 77 14.98 -4.91 -1.28
CA VAL A 77 14.85 -4.26 -2.60
C VAL A 77 16.16 -4.35 -3.38
N ARG A 78 17.29 -4.07 -2.74
CA ARG A 78 18.62 -4.19 -3.36
C ARG A 78 18.95 -5.63 -3.76
N HIS A 79 18.61 -6.61 -2.93
CA HIS A 79 18.89 -8.02 -3.21
C HIS A 79 18.01 -8.58 -4.34
N GLU A 80 16.72 -8.28 -4.31
CA GLU A 80 15.73 -8.82 -5.25
C GLU A 80 15.75 -8.09 -6.60
N ASN A 81 16.15 -6.82 -6.62
CA ASN A 81 16.22 -5.95 -7.81
C ASN A 81 14.95 -6.10 -8.70
N PRO A 82 13.76 -5.78 -8.14
CA PRO A 82 12.50 -6.05 -8.83
C PRO A 82 12.39 -5.25 -10.14
N HIS A 83 11.72 -5.82 -11.13
CA HIS A 83 11.39 -5.06 -12.35
C HIS A 83 10.27 -4.05 -12.07
N ILE A 84 9.30 -4.43 -11.25
CA ILE A 84 8.17 -3.61 -10.84
C ILE A 84 8.08 -3.66 -9.31
N LEU A 85 8.08 -2.50 -8.68
CA LEU A 85 7.81 -2.38 -7.25
C LEU A 85 6.47 -1.68 -7.06
N LEU A 86 5.57 -2.31 -6.31
CA LEU A 86 4.29 -1.75 -5.89
C LEU A 86 4.42 -1.28 -4.44
N SER A 87 4.09 -0.03 -4.14
CA SER A 87 4.03 0.50 -2.78
C SER A 87 2.57 0.79 -2.42
N ILE A 88 1.99 -0.08 -1.58
CA ILE A 88 0.64 0.09 -1.06
C ILE A 88 0.72 0.29 0.44
N HIS A 89 0.62 1.54 0.88
CA HIS A 89 0.52 1.84 2.29
C HIS A 89 -0.44 2.99 2.52
N HIS A 90 -1.15 2.91 3.63
CA HIS A 90 -2.02 3.97 4.10
C HIS A 90 -1.79 4.18 5.59
N SER A 91 -1.75 5.43 6.02
CA SER A 91 -1.59 5.80 7.43
C SER A 91 -2.49 6.99 7.74
N LEU A 92 -3.22 6.89 8.85
CA LEU A 92 -3.95 7.99 9.49
C LEU A 92 -3.27 8.47 10.77
N ILE A 93 -2.03 8.05 11.03
CA ILE A 93 -1.27 8.59 12.17
C ILE A 93 -1.01 10.07 11.88
N ASN A 94 -1.17 10.93 12.89
CA ASN A 94 -1.16 12.39 12.78
C ASN A 94 -0.07 12.90 11.83
N HIS A 95 1.20 12.48 11.99
CA HIS A 95 2.31 12.90 11.13
C HIS A 95 2.10 12.74 9.61
N PHE A 96 1.31 11.76 9.17
CA PHE A 96 1.06 11.49 7.75
C PHE A 96 -0.08 12.34 7.17
N VAL A 97 -1.00 12.78 8.02
CA VAL A 97 -2.21 13.53 7.64
C VAL A 97 -2.18 14.97 8.15
N ASP A 98 -1.18 15.35 8.95
CA ASP A 98 -1.01 16.71 9.46
C ASP A 98 -0.78 17.69 8.30
N PRO A 99 -1.28 18.94 8.43
CA PRO A 99 -1.06 19.99 7.45
C PRO A 99 0.41 20.21 7.12
N ILE A 100 0.70 20.40 5.83
CA ILE A 100 2.05 20.71 5.34
C ILE A 100 2.27 22.22 5.45
N LYS A 101 3.18 22.65 6.32
CA LYS A 101 3.57 24.07 6.45
C LYS A 101 4.48 24.50 5.29
N ASN A 102 5.55 23.75 5.07
CA ASN A 102 6.46 23.88 3.94
C ASN A 102 6.84 22.47 3.50
N LEU A 103 6.72 22.17 2.21
CA LEU A 103 7.00 20.84 1.67
C LEU A 103 8.49 20.49 1.74
N GLU A 104 9.38 21.45 1.49
CA GLU A 104 10.83 21.22 1.47
C GLU A 104 11.39 20.79 2.84
N THR A 105 10.74 21.25 3.91
CA THR A 105 11.09 20.90 5.29
C THR A 105 10.17 19.85 5.91
N ASP A 106 9.20 19.32 5.15
CA ASP A 106 8.27 18.30 5.65
C ASP A 106 8.99 16.96 5.82
N LEU A 107 9.08 16.50 7.07
CA LEU A 107 9.81 15.28 7.44
C LEU A 107 9.29 14.05 6.68
N VAL A 108 7.98 13.90 6.54
CA VAL A 108 7.38 12.71 5.91
C VAL A 108 7.63 12.73 4.42
N TYR A 109 7.46 13.87 3.76
CA TYR A 109 7.82 14.06 2.36
C TYR A 109 9.30 13.74 2.10
N ASN A 110 10.22 14.28 2.91
CA ASN A 110 11.65 14.03 2.74
C ASN A 110 12.02 12.56 2.94
N GLN A 111 11.33 11.84 3.84
CA GLN A 111 11.47 10.39 3.97
C GLN A 111 10.94 9.65 2.74
N TYR A 112 9.79 10.07 2.20
CA TYR A 112 9.20 9.48 0.99
C TYR A 112 10.14 9.65 -0.20
N GLN A 113 10.62 10.86 -0.43
CA GLN A 113 11.56 11.17 -1.50
C GLN A 113 12.84 10.34 -1.35
N SER A 114 13.47 10.34 -0.17
CA SER A 114 14.68 9.56 0.09
C SER A 114 14.52 8.05 -0.16
N ASN A 115 13.38 7.47 0.25
CA ASN A 115 13.13 6.05 0.01
C ASN A 115 12.83 5.77 -1.46
N VAL A 116 12.11 6.64 -2.16
CA VAL A 116 11.87 6.51 -3.60
C VAL A 116 13.17 6.64 -4.39
N ASP A 117 14.03 7.61 -4.06
CA ASP A 117 15.34 7.78 -4.68
C ASP A 117 16.18 6.51 -4.53
N PHE A 118 16.25 5.94 -3.32
CA PHE A 118 16.93 4.67 -3.08
C PHE A 118 16.34 3.54 -3.93
N ILE A 119 15.01 3.37 -3.91
CA ILE A 119 14.32 2.30 -4.62
C ILE A 119 14.53 2.43 -6.14
N SER A 120 14.55 3.65 -6.66
CA SER A 120 14.70 3.95 -8.08
C SER A 120 16.02 3.42 -8.67
N ASN A 121 17.05 3.21 -7.85
CA ASN A 121 18.32 2.62 -8.27
C ASN A 121 18.22 1.11 -8.55
N TYR A 122 17.21 0.42 -8.02
CA TYR A 122 17.08 -1.04 -8.04
C TYR A 122 15.77 -1.52 -8.66
N THR A 123 15.05 -0.65 -9.37
CA THR A 123 13.82 -1.01 -10.05
C THR A 123 13.66 -0.25 -11.36
N LYS A 124 12.89 -0.83 -12.27
CA LYS A 124 12.53 -0.18 -13.55
C LYS A 124 11.28 0.68 -13.39
N TYR A 125 10.30 0.20 -12.63
CA TYR A 125 9.04 0.90 -12.37
C TYR A 125 8.68 0.87 -10.88
N ILE A 126 8.14 1.98 -10.39
CA ILE A 126 7.61 2.12 -9.03
C ILE A 126 6.15 2.54 -9.15
N VAL A 127 5.21 1.70 -8.73
CA VAL A 127 3.80 2.07 -8.63
C VAL A 127 3.53 2.47 -7.19
N ILE A 128 3.10 3.70 -6.97
CA ILE A 128 2.77 4.21 -5.64
C ILE A 128 1.26 4.43 -5.57
N ASP A 129 0.63 3.75 -4.63
CA ASP A 129 -0.81 3.79 -4.45
C ASP A 129 -1.23 4.96 -3.56
N MET A 130 -2.28 5.67 -3.96
CA MET A 130 -2.83 6.77 -3.17
C MET A 130 -3.56 6.27 -1.91
N PRO A 131 -3.56 7.05 -0.82
CA PRO A 131 -4.24 6.67 0.42
C PRO A 131 -5.75 6.57 0.21
N TYR A 132 -6.36 5.50 0.71
CA TYR A 132 -7.83 5.31 0.71
C TYR A 132 -8.50 5.94 1.93
N TYR A 133 -9.80 6.19 1.85
CA TYR A 133 -10.58 6.54 3.03
C TYR A 133 -10.61 5.37 4.03
N LYS A 134 -10.26 5.64 5.28
CA LYS A 134 -10.48 4.71 6.39
C LYS A 134 -11.70 5.16 7.19
N TYR A 135 -12.71 4.28 7.17
CA TYR A 135 -13.90 4.39 8.00
C TYR A 135 -13.54 4.19 9.47
N ARG A 136 -13.60 5.26 10.27
CA ARG A 136 -13.19 5.24 11.69
C ARG A 136 -14.11 4.42 12.58
N ASN A 137 -15.40 4.31 12.21
CA ASN A 137 -16.45 3.64 13.00
C ASN A 137 -17.03 2.40 12.30
N PHE A 138 -16.38 1.91 11.26
CA PHE A 138 -16.90 0.77 10.51
C PHE A 138 -16.69 -0.53 11.27
N ASN A 139 -17.78 -1.04 11.83
CA ASN A 139 -17.83 -2.35 12.44
C ASN A 139 -18.14 -3.39 11.34
N THR A 140 -17.11 -4.13 10.91
CA THR A 140 -17.25 -5.23 9.94
C THR A 140 -18.27 -6.27 10.38
N GLY A 141 -18.40 -6.54 11.68
CA GLY A 141 -19.40 -7.44 12.24
C GLY A 141 -20.83 -6.93 12.05
N ALA A 142 -21.04 -5.62 12.24
CA ALA A 142 -22.33 -4.98 11.97
C ALA A 142 -22.69 -5.07 10.48
N LEU A 143 -21.73 -4.83 9.58
CA LEU A 143 -21.96 -4.97 8.14
C LEU A 143 -22.36 -6.40 7.75
N VAL A 144 -21.58 -7.39 8.20
CA VAL A 144 -21.86 -8.81 7.91
C VAL A 144 -23.23 -9.21 8.43
N ARG A 145 -23.63 -8.70 9.61
CA ARG A 145 -24.97 -8.93 10.16
C ARG A 145 -26.06 -8.30 9.29
N ARG A 146 -25.89 -7.04 8.83
CA ARG A 146 -26.84 -6.38 7.92
C ARG A 146 -26.99 -7.17 6.62
N LEU A 147 -25.88 -7.57 6.00
CA LEU A 147 -25.88 -8.39 4.78
C LEU A 147 -26.61 -9.73 4.97
N LYS A 148 -26.34 -10.44 6.07
CA LYS A 148 -27.02 -11.72 6.36
C LYS A 148 -28.53 -11.57 6.57
N LEU A 149 -28.95 -10.44 7.12
CA LEU A 149 -30.36 -10.15 7.39
C LEU A 149 -31.06 -9.48 6.19
N GLY A 150 -30.37 -9.27 5.07
CA GLY A 150 -30.92 -8.54 3.91
C GLY A 150 -31.27 -7.08 4.23
N LEU A 151 -30.67 -6.51 5.29
CA LEU A 151 -30.93 -5.13 5.69
C LEU A 151 -30.15 -4.17 4.80
N PHE A 152 -30.72 -2.98 4.60
CA PHE A 152 -30.05 -1.89 3.92
C PHE A 152 -28.71 -1.59 4.58
N LEU A 153 -27.68 -1.37 3.75
CA LEU A 153 -26.32 -1.21 4.24
C LEU A 153 -26.11 0.09 5.01
N GLY A 154 -26.99 1.08 4.80
CA GLY A 154 -26.93 2.38 5.44
C GLY A 154 -25.99 3.36 4.72
N ASP A 155 -26.22 4.65 4.93
CA ASP A 155 -25.38 5.72 4.39
C ASP A 155 -24.05 5.86 5.17
N ASP A 156 -23.86 5.08 6.25
CA ASP A 156 -22.62 5.03 7.03
C ASP A 156 -21.44 4.40 6.27
N LEU A 157 -21.72 3.78 5.11
CA LEU A 157 -20.72 3.33 4.14
C LEU A 157 -20.52 4.31 2.98
N MET A 158 -21.34 5.36 2.90
CA MET A 158 -21.16 6.41 1.91
C MET A 158 -20.19 7.46 2.44
N VAL A 159 -19.24 7.83 1.61
CA VAL A 159 -18.23 8.84 1.93
C VAL A 159 -18.30 9.92 0.88
N THR A 160 -18.48 11.16 1.32
CA THR A 160 -18.44 12.29 0.41
C THR A 160 -17.01 12.57 -0.02
N TRP A 161 -16.86 13.18 -1.20
CA TRP A 161 -15.56 13.65 -1.66
C TRP A 161 -14.86 14.55 -0.63
N GLN A 162 -15.62 15.44 0.02
CA GLN A 162 -15.11 16.32 1.07
C GLN A 162 -14.54 15.52 2.24
N GLN A 163 -15.28 14.53 2.77
CA GLN A 163 -14.81 13.69 3.88
C GLN A 163 -13.53 12.92 3.52
N TYR A 164 -13.43 12.45 2.28
CA TYR A 164 -12.22 11.81 1.78
C TYR A 164 -11.03 12.76 1.72
N MET A 165 -11.23 13.95 1.15
CA MET A 165 -10.20 14.97 1.03
C MET A 165 -9.75 15.50 2.39
N ASP A 166 -10.68 15.79 3.30
CA ASP A 166 -10.37 16.23 4.67
C ASP A 166 -9.47 15.22 5.40
N GLN A 167 -9.67 13.92 5.16
CA GLN A 167 -8.86 12.88 5.78
C GLN A 167 -7.50 12.68 5.09
N THR A 168 -7.40 12.87 3.78
CA THR A 168 -6.25 12.36 2.99
C THR A 168 -5.45 13.44 2.25
N GLN A 169 -5.94 14.67 2.15
CA GLN A 169 -5.38 15.71 1.27
C GLN A 169 -3.87 15.94 1.48
N HIS A 170 -3.40 15.98 2.73
CA HIS A 170 -2.00 16.25 3.02
C HIS A 170 -1.12 15.05 2.70
N HIS A 171 -1.60 13.84 2.99
CA HIS A 171 -0.89 12.62 2.61
C HIS A 171 -0.82 12.48 1.08
N ARG A 172 -1.93 12.75 0.38
CA ARG A 172 -1.98 12.77 -1.09
C ARG A 172 -1.01 13.80 -1.66
N LYS A 173 -0.98 15.01 -1.10
CA LYS A 173 -0.05 16.08 -1.50
C LYS A 173 1.41 15.61 -1.39
N ARG A 174 1.81 15.00 -0.26
CA ARG A 174 3.16 14.43 -0.08
C ARG A 174 3.52 13.41 -1.16
N ILE A 175 2.62 12.48 -1.48
CA ILE A 175 2.86 11.47 -2.52
C ILE A 175 2.92 12.10 -3.92
N SER A 176 1.98 12.98 -4.25
CA SER A 176 1.91 13.62 -5.57
C SER A 176 3.09 14.55 -5.85
N SER A 177 3.77 15.03 -4.80
CA SER A 177 4.95 15.89 -4.93
C SER A 177 6.26 15.14 -5.11
N ILE A 178 6.26 13.80 -5.02
CA ILE A 178 7.47 13.00 -5.20
C ILE A 178 8.02 13.21 -6.62
N VAL A 179 9.30 13.57 -6.71
CA VAL A 179 10.01 13.72 -7.98
C VAL A 179 10.63 12.39 -8.36
N CYS A 180 10.08 11.72 -9.38
CA CYS A 180 10.55 10.40 -9.80
C CYS A 180 10.11 10.05 -11.23
N SER A 181 11.06 9.90 -12.14
CA SER A 181 10.79 9.57 -13.56
C SER A 181 10.32 8.11 -13.78
N LYS A 182 10.60 7.22 -12.82
CA LYS A 182 10.20 5.81 -12.85
C LYS A 182 8.87 5.54 -12.13
N CYS A 183 8.25 6.58 -11.57
CA CYS A 183 7.08 6.43 -10.71
C CYS A 183 5.78 6.56 -11.49
N ILE A 184 4.84 5.69 -11.16
CA ILE A 184 3.46 5.70 -11.62
C ILE A 184 2.60 5.87 -10.38
N ILE A 185 1.90 7.00 -10.28
CA ILE A 185 0.98 7.25 -9.19
C ILE A 185 -0.37 6.63 -9.54
N ASN A 186 -0.78 5.61 -8.78
CA ASN A 186 -2.11 5.03 -8.91
C ASN A 186 -3.10 5.88 -8.10
N ASP A 187 -3.86 6.72 -8.79
CA ASP A 187 -4.86 7.59 -8.18
C ASP A 187 -6.26 7.27 -8.72
N VAL A 188 -6.96 6.35 -8.05
CA VAL A 188 -8.28 5.87 -8.47
C VAL A 188 -9.35 6.97 -8.45
N SER A 189 -9.10 8.12 -7.82
CA SER A 189 -10.05 9.23 -7.82
C SER A 189 -10.01 10.08 -9.11
N LYS A 190 -9.11 9.76 -10.05
CA LYS A 190 -8.97 10.47 -11.33
C LYS A 190 -9.38 9.63 -12.54
N LEU A 191 -10.03 8.48 -12.29
CA LEU A 191 -10.59 7.60 -13.31
C LEU A 191 -11.94 8.08 -13.81
#